data_AF-A0A0F9VPQ3-F1
#
_entry.id   AF-A0A0F9VPQ3-F1
#
_cell.length_a   1.000
_cell.length_b   1.000
_cell.length_c   1.000
_cell.angle_alpha   90.00
_cell.angle_beta   90.00
_cell.angle_gamma   90.00
#
_symmetry.space_group_name_H-M   'P 1'
#
loop_
_entity.id
_entity.type
_entity.pdbx_description
1 polymer ?
#
loop_
_entity_poly.entity_id
_entity_poly.type
_entity_poly.pdbx_seq_one_letter_code
_entity_poly.pdbx_strand_id
1 'polypeptide(L)'
;MPIIAPHHRRASPLSTRNDYTPVCAWPDDCTVQWGGRGIVISEDSVRGTAFFEAFPGAKGFFRGEGKSVEEAEAACFKKWAAFSICDHKWGRGFIVESRGVEFKHGRMRPKLRGKTHYTNGGAICKKCKAFASMFKPVHALCSYKAGPSIHDLTLAAEGALRPASPAYHSKDLNKWARKSELLLRLAGVDLPETPDTPSQLDIFDDPNLDPYNVECRRAVVSWYVENREALAKTPGKMMQGFFDTLEQRSMERLVEEEQDYRTVQVETPQGDPI
;
A
#
# COMPACT_ATOMS: atom_id res chain seq x y z
N MET A 1 -4.38 -5.86 38.60
CA MET A 1 -5.42 -5.20 37.78
C MET A 1 -4.80 -4.76 36.46
N PRO A 2 -5.51 -4.87 35.32
CA PRO A 2 -4.98 -4.41 34.04
C PRO A 2 -4.84 -2.88 33.99
N ILE A 3 -4.01 -2.40 33.08
CA ILE A 3 -3.77 -0.98 32.82
C ILE A 3 -4.92 -0.45 31.95
N ILE A 4 -5.79 0.38 32.52
CA ILE A 4 -6.93 0.96 31.80
C ILE A 4 -6.45 2.13 30.93
N ALA A 5 -6.86 2.13 29.65
CA ALA A 5 -6.50 3.17 28.70
C ALA A 5 -6.87 4.59 29.19
N PRO A 6 -6.03 5.62 28.95
CA PRO A 6 -6.22 6.95 29.55
C PRO A 6 -7.56 7.61 29.23
N HIS A 7 -8.15 7.32 28.07
CA HIS A 7 -9.42 7.93 27.65
C HIS A 7 -10.64 7.42 28.44
N HIS A 8 -10.50 6.31 29.17
CA HIS A 8 -11.50 5.82 30.13
C HIS A 8 -11.36 6.42 31.54
N ARG A 9 -10.32 7.24 31.79
CA ARG A 9 -10.17 7.93 33.08
C ARG A 9 -11.20 9.04 33.21
N ARG A 10 -11.76 9.21 34.41
CA ARG A 10 -12.82 10.20 34.73
C ARG A 10 -12.49 11.65 34.33
N ALA A 11 -11.21 12.02 34.25
CA ALA A 11 -10.75 13.35 33.86
C ALA A 11 -10.51 13.53 32.36
N SER A 12 -10.77 12.51 31.53
CA SER A 12 -10.55 12.57 30.08
C SER A 12 -11.65 13.36 29.37
N PRO A 13 -11.32 14.34 28.49
CA PRO A 13 -12.30 15.05 27.68
C PRO A 13 -13.00 14.14 26.64
N LEU A 14 -12.43 12.97 26.37
CA LEU A 14 -12.99 11.92 25.51
C LEU A 14 -13.62 10.77 26.32
N SER A 15 -13.98 11.02 27.58
CA SER A 15 -14.64 10.04 28.47
C SER A 15 -15.86 9.44 27.77
N THR A 16 -15.69 8.30 27.12
CA THR A 16 -16.78 7.44 26.71
C THR A 16 -17.39 6.90 27.99
N ARG A 17 -18.42 7.57 28.50
CA ARG A 17 -19.20 7.13 29.67
C ARG A 17 -19.52 5.65 29.52
N ASN A 18 -18.84 4.83 30.31
CA ASN A 18 -19.18 3.47 30.65
C ASN A 18 -18.42 3.24 31.95
N ASP A 19 -19.10 3.33 33.10
CA ASP A 19 -18.56 3.03 34.43
C ASP A 19 -18.25 1.53 34.56
N TYR A 20 -17.49 1.01 33.61
CA TYR A 20 -17.16 -0.38 33.45
C TYR A 20 -15.85 -0.67 34.15
N THR A 21 -15.84 -1.67 35.01
CA THR A 21 -14.63 -2.20 35.62
C THR A 21 -14.41 -3.60 35.05
N PRO A 22 -13.27 -3.87 34.38
CA PRO A 22 -12.95 -5.21 33.89
C PRO A 22 -13.09 -6.25 35.01
N VAL A 23 -13.85 -7.30 34.76
CA VAL A 23 -14.16 -8.36 35.75
C VAL A 23 -13.31 -9.61 35.56
N CYS A 24 -12.71 -9.78 34.37
CA CYS A 24 -11.87 -10.94 34.10
C CYS A 24 -10.46 -10.78 34.69
N ALA A 25 -9.82 -11.91 34.99
CA ALA A 25 -8.50 -11.98 35.61
C ALA A 25 -7.37 -11.67 34.61
N TRP A 26 -7.35 -10.44 34.10
CA TRP A 26 -6.31 -9.97 33.20
C TRP A 26 -4.96 -9.83 33.92
N PRO A 27 -3.83 -10.11 33.24
CA PRO A 27 -2.50 -9.83 33.75
C PRO A 27 -2.31 -8.35 34.10
N ASP A 28 -1.42 -8.07 35.06
CA ASP A 28 -1.12 -6.71 35.51
C ASP A 28 -0.41 -5.87 34.44
N ASP A 29 0.29 -6.50 33.50
CA ASP A 29 0.95 -5.86 32.35
C ASP A 29 0.02 -5.68 31.13
N CYS A 30 -1.25 -6.09 31.25
CA CYS A 30 -2.21 -6.01 30.15
C CYS A 30 -2.84 -4.62 30.08
N THR A 31 -2.68 -3.93 28.95
CA THR A 31 -3.43 -2.69 28.69
C THR A 31 -4.78 -3.01 28.06
N VAL A 32 -5.86 -2.36 28.50
CA VAL A 32 -7.22 -2.64 28.03
C VAL A 32 -7.98 -1.37 27.63
N GLN A 33 -8.85 -1.49 26.63
CA GLN A 33 -9.79 -0.45 26.19
C GLN A 33 -11.11 -1.07 25.72
N TRP A 34 -12.21 -0.32 25.73
CA TRP A 34 -13.52 -0.82 25.33
C TRP A 34 -14.43 0.27 24.79
N GLY A 35 -15.55 -0.14 24.18
CA GLY A 35 -16.58 0.79 23.76
C GLY A 35 -17.93 0.11 23.66
N GLY A 36 -18.98 0.81 24.13
CA GLY A 36 -20.36 0.30 24.06
C GLY A 36 -21.00 0.41 22.67
N ARG A 37 -20.37 1.17 21.74
CA ARG A 37 -20.86 1.41 20.38
C ARG A 37 -19.70 1.43 19.40
N GLY A 38 -19.30 0.27 18.92
CA GLY A 38 -18.38 0.08 17.78
C GLY A 38 -19.14 -0.28 16.50
N ILE A 39 -18.47 -0.12 15.36
CA ILE A 39 -18.97 -0.56 14.06
C ILE A 39 -18.04 -1.65 13.55
N VAL A 40 -18.61 -2.75 13.08
CA VAL A 40 -17.90 -3.81 12.35
C VAL A 40 -18.37 -3.75 10.91
N ILE A 41 -17.41 -3.55 10.01
CA ILE A 41 -17.63 -3.55 8.56
C ILE A 41 -17.07 -4.86 8.03
N SER A 42 -17.92 -5.61 7.33
CA SER A 42 -17.56 -6.82 6.59
C SER A 42 -17.99 -6.66 5.13
N GLU A 43 -17.53 -7.56 4.25
CA GLU A 43 -17.89 -7.55 2.82
C GLU A 43 -19.42 -7.56 2.61
N ASP A 44 -20.14 -8.27 3.49
CA ASP A 44 -21.58 -8.52 3.33
C ASP A 44 -22.46 -7.73 4.31
N SER A 45 -21.90 -7.04 5.31
CA SER A 45 -22.70 -6.33 6.32
C SER A 45 -21.95 -5.27 7.13
N VAL A 46 -22.69 -4.27 7.58
CA VAL A 46 -22.27 -3.32 8.62
C VAL A 46 -23.14 -3.55 9.85
N ARG A 47 -22.52 -3.80 11.01
CA ARG A 47 -23.26 -3.98 12.27
C ARG A 47 -22.65 -3.17 13.41
N GLY A 48 -23.52 -2.67 14.30
CA GLY A 48 -23.12 -2.11 15.58
C GLY A 48 -22.81 -3.22 16.59
N THR A 49 -21.77 -3.06 17.40
CA THR A 49 -21.39 -4.01 18.45
C THR A 49 -20.63 -3.31 19.57
N ALA A 50 -20.76 -3.78 20.81
CA ALA A 50 -19.78 -3.43 21.84
C ALA A 50 -18.47 -4.16 21.57
N PHE A 51 -17.35 -3.56 21.96
CA PHE A 51 -16.01 -4.16 21.81
C PHE A 51 -15.18 -4.01 23.09
N PHE A 52 -14.26 -4.96 23.28
CA PHE A 52 -13.26 -4.94 24.33
C PHE A 52 -11.93 -5.40 23.74
N GLU A 53 -10.89 -4.60 23.90
CA GLU A 53 -9.56 -4.84 23.35
C GLU A 53 -8.53 -4.95 24.47
N ALA A 54 -7.68 -5.96 24.38
CA ALA A 54 -6.66 -6.28 25.36
C ALA A 54 -5.29 -6.42 24.68
N PHE A 55 -4.29 -5.81 25.29
CA PHE A 55 -2.90 -5.75 24.84
C PHE A 55 -1.98 -6.30 25.94
N PRO A 56 -1.87 -7.64 26.07
CA PRO A 56 -1.03 -8.29 27.07
C PRO A 56 0.44 -8.27 26.61
N GLY A 57 1.25 -7.39 27.21
CA GLY A 57 2.66 -7.21 26.89
C GLY A 57 2.92 -6.96 25.39
N ALA A 58 4.11 -7.33 24.90
CA ALA A 58 4.50 -7.18 23.49
C ALA A 58 3.98 -8.30 22.55
N LYS A 59 2.95 -9.06 22.96
CA LYS A 59 2.57 -10.33 22.32
C LYS A 59 1.40 -10.26 21.33
N GLY A 60 0.96 -9.06 20.97
CA GLY A 60 -0.13 -8.83 20.01
C GLY A 60 -1.34 -8.15 20.64
N PHE A 61 -2.49 -8.24 19.97
CA PHE A 61 -3.75 -7.68 20.47
C PHE A 61 -4.88 -8.71 20.39
N PHE A 62 -5.77 -8.68 21.36
CA PHE A 62 -7.01 -9.45 21.37
C PHE A 62 -8.19 -8.49 21.32
N ARG A 63 -9.21 -8.87 20.55
CA ARG A 63 -10.47 -8.13 20.47
C ARG A 63 -11.63 -9.09 20.67
N GLY A 64 -12.48 -8.78 21.63
CA GLY A 64 -13.80 -9.39 21.81
C GLY A 64 -14.90 -8.44 21.37
N GLU A 65 -16.02 -9.01 20.96
CA GLU A 65 -17.20 -8.27 20.50
C GLU A 65 -18.43 -8.92 21.11
N GLY A 66 -19.43 -8.12 21.46
CA GLY A 66 -20.66 -8.56 22.09
C GLY A 66 -21.78 -7.53 22.01
N LYS A 67 -22.94 -7.87 22.56
CA LYS A 67 -24.07 -6.92 22.70
C LYS A 67 -23.81 -5.89 23.80
N SER A 68 -23.00 -6.27 24.79
CA SER A 68 -22.56 -5.42 25.90
C SER A 68 -21.04 -5.47 26.07
N VAL A 69 -20.49 -4.57 26.90
CA VAL A 69 -19.04 -4.53 27.18
C VAL A 69 -18.61 -5.77 27.97
N GLU A 70 -19.47 -6.29 28.85
CA GLU A 70 -19.28 -7.54 29.60
C GLU A 70 -19.12 -8.74 28.66
N GLU A 71 -20.04 -8.88 27.70
CA GLU A 71 -19.98 -9.94 26.69
C GLU A 71 -18.72 -9.81 25.83
N ALA A 72 -18.36 -8.58 25.46
CA ALA A 72 -17.16 -8.30 24.69
C ALA A 72 -15.89 -8.63 25.50
N GLU A 73 -15.84 -8.32 26.80
CA GLU A 73 -14.74 -8.68 27.69
C GLU A 73 -14.61 -10.20 27.80
N ALA A 74 -15.70 -10.92 28.08
CA ALA A 74 -15.68 -12.38 28.19
C ALA A 74 -15.22 -13.04 26.89
N ALA A 75 -15.67 -12.54 25.74
CA ALA A 75 -15.22 -13.01 24.43
C ALA A 75 -13.73 -12.72 24.18
N CYS A 76 -13.24 -11.57 24.62
CA CYS A 76 -11.83 -11.19 24.55
C CYS A 76 -10.97 -12.08 25.45
N PHE A 77 -11.39 -12.26 26.70
CA PHE A 77 -10.70 -13.04 27.71
C PHE A 77 -10.60 -14.52 27.32
N LYS A 78 -11.66 -15.08 26.72
CA LYS A 78 -11.61 -16.45 26.17
C LYS A 78 -10.51 -16.62 25.12
N LYS A 79 -10.31 -15.62 24.24
CA LYS A 79 -9.23 -15.65 23.25
C LYS A 79 -7.85 -15.56 23.91
N TRP A 80 -7.71 -14.69 24.91
CA TRP A 80 -6.47 -14.58 25.68
C TRP A 80 -6.15 -15.84 26.48
N ALA A 81 -7.13 -16.44 27.17
CA ALA A 81 -6.95 -17.68 27.92
C ALA A 81 -6.55 -18.84 27.00
N ALA A 82 -7.19 -18.96 25.83
CA ALA A 82 -6.79 -19.95 24.82
C ALA A 82 -5.39 -19.67 24.26
N PHE A 83 -4.95 -18.42 24.24
CA PHE A 83 -3.59 -18.04 23.84
C PHE A 83 -2.57 -18.38 24.94
N SER A 84 -2.83 -18.01 26.19
CA SER A 84 -1.86 -18.13 27.29
C SER A 84 -1.45 -19.57 27.62
N ILE A 85 -2.34 -20.54 27.38
CA ILE A 85 -2.06 -21.98 27.60
C ILE A 85 -1.54 -22.71 26.36
N CYS A 86 -1.50 -22.04 25.20
CA CYS A 86 -1.21 -22.69 23.94
C CYS A 86 0.30 -22.76 23.68
N ASP A 87 0.81 -23.97 23.47
CA ASP A 87 2.14 -24.17 22.87
C ASP A 87 2.10 -23.77 21.38
N HIS A 88 2.42 -22.51 21.09
CA HIS A 88 2.11 -21.91 19.81
C HIS A 88 2.89 -22.49 18.63
N LYS A 89 2.17 -22.79 17.55
CA LYS A 89 2.75 -23.13 16.25
C LYS A 89 2.41 -22.07 15.21
N TRP A 90 3.33 -21.13 15.03
CA TRP A 90 3.16 -19.96 14.17
C TRP A 90 3.30 -20.29 12.68
N GLY A 91 2.48 -19.64 11.86
CA GLY A 91 2.61 -19.67 10.40
C GLY A 91 2.14 -18.36 9.78
N ARG A 92 2.69 -18.02 8.61
CA ARG A 92 2.32 -16.80 7.88
C ARG A 92 0.97 -16.90 7.17
N GLY A 93 0.49 -18.11 6.88
CA GLY A 93 -0.74 -18.34 6.12
C GLY A 93 -1.91 -18.77 6.98
N PHE A 94 -3.11 -18.34 6.58
CA PHE A 94 -4.36 -18.89 7.08
C PHE A 94 -4.58 -20.32 6.56
N ILE A 95 -5.28 -21.14 7.35
CA ILE A 95 -5.98 -22.30 6.79
C ILE A 95 -7.25 -21.75 6.16
N VAL A 96 -7.34 -21.78 4.84
CA VAL A 96 -8.59 -21.46 4.15
C VAL A 96 -9.55 -22.61 4.41
N GLU A 97 -10.77 -22.32 4.86
CA GLU A 97 -11.85 -23.31 4.79
C GLU A 97 -12.02 -23.73 3.33
N SER A 98 -11.95 -25.03 3.07
CA SER A 98 -12.17 -25.58 1.73
C SER A 98 -13.64 -25.42 1.35
N ARG A 99 -13.95 -24.59 0.34
CA ARG A 99 -15.32 -24.50 -0.24
C ARG A 99 -15.54 -25.56 -1.33
N GLY A 100 -15.05 -26.78 -1.12
CA GLY A 100 -15.14 -27.89 -2.07
C GLY A 100 -13.81 -28.27 -2.71
N VAL A 101 -13.89 -29.01 -3.82
CA VAL A 101 -12.74 -29.56 -4.55
C VAL A 101 -12.73 -29.06 -6.00
N GLU A 102 -11.55 -28.83 -6.56
CA GLU A 102 -11.30 -28.55 -7.97
C GLU A 102 -10.44 -29.67 -8.58
N PHE A 103 -10.69 -30.03 -9.83
CA PHE A 103 -9.83 -30.93 -10.60
C PHE A 103 -8.74 -30.11 -11.29
N LYS A 104 -7.48 -30.34 -10.96
CA LYS A 104 -6.32 -29.75 -11.66
C LYS A 104 -5.26 -30.82 -11.93
N HIS A 105 -4.78 -30.87 -13.17
CA HIS A 105 -3.77 -31.83 -13.65
C HIS A 105 -4.12 -33.29 -13.33
N GLY A 106 -5.38 -33.68 -13.56
CA GLY A 106 -5.87 -35.04 -13.31
C GLY A 106 -5.96 -35.44 -11.83
N ARG A 107 -5.82 -34.49 -10.89
CA ARG A 107 -5.97 -34.75 -9.44
C ARG A 107 -7.01 -33.83 -8.82
N MET A 108 -7.80 -34.41 -7.92
CA MET A 108 -8.76 -33.70 -7.10
C MET A 108 -8.02 -32.94 -5.99
N ARG A 109 -8.20 -31.62 -5.92
CA ARG A 109 -7.53 -30.73 -4.95
C ARG A 109 -8.56 -29.87 -4.23
N PRO A 110 -8.40 -29.55 -2.93
CA PRO A 110 -9.29 -28.61 -2.25
C PRO A 110 -9.26 -27.23 -2.94
N LYS A 111 -10.44 -26.64 -3.17
CA LYS A 111 -10.59 -25.28 -3.70
C LYS A 111 -10.31 -24.29 -2.58
N LEU A 112 -9.04 -23.89 -2.45
CA LEU A 112 -8.58 -22.89 -1.49
C LEU A 112 -8.78 -21.49 -2.09
N ARG A 113 -9.62 -20.65 -1.47
CA ARG A 113 -9.75 -19.23 -1.85
C ARG A 113 -8.69 -18.40 -1.11
N GLY A 114 -7.74 -17.84 -1.85
CA GLY A 114 -6.77 -16.87 -1.35
C GLY A 114 -5.45 -17.49 -0.86
N LYS A 115 -4.33 -17.07 -1.45
CA LYS A 115 -3.02 -17.15 -0.80
C LYS A 115 -2.85 -15.87 0.01
N THR A 116 -3.17 -15.87 1.29
CA THR A 116 -2.86 -14.73 2.17
C THR A 116 -1.83 -15.19 3.19
N HIS A 117 -0.58 -15.25 2.75
CA HIS A 117 0.53 -15.28 3.67
C HIS A 117 0.88 -13.83 4.03
N TYR A 118 0.99 -13.53 5.31
CA TYR A 118 1.45 -12.22 5.77
C TYR A 118 2.90 -11.97 5.35
N THR A 119 3.10 -10.90 4.58
CA THR A 119 4.43 -10.38 4.21
C THR A 119 4.95 -9.38 5.24
N ASN A 120 4.06 -8.72 5.99
CA ASN A 120 4.34 -7.68 6.98
C ASN A 120 4.75 -8.21 8.38
N GLY A 121 5.36 -9.40 8.45
CA GLY A 121 5.84 -10.01 9.71
C GLY A 121 4.77 -10.65 10.60
N GLY A 122 3.49 -10.43 10.29
CA GLY A 122 2.35 -11.07 10.96
C GLY A 122 2.36 -12.60 10.85
N ALA A 123 1.79 -13.25 11.86
CA ALA A 123 1.65 -14.69 11.96
C ALA A 123 0.35 -15.07 12.67
N ILE A 124 -0.19 -16.24 12.32
CA ILE A 124 -1.32 -16.84 13.02
C ILE A 124 -0.89 -18.18 13.60
N CYS A 125 -1.30 -18.42 14.84
CA CYS A 125 -1.09 -19.72 15.47
C CYS A 125 -2.04 -20.75 14.88
N LYS A 126 -1.50 -21.86 14.37
CA LYS A 126 -2.32 -22.93 13.75
C LYS A 126 -3.27 -23.61 14.74
N LYS A 127 -2.92 -23.61 16.04
CA LYS A 127 -3.69 -24.22 17.14
C LYS A 127 -4.78 -23.27 17.66
N CYS A 128 -4.41 -22.17 18.30
CA CYS A 128 -5.37 -21.25 18.95
C CYS A 128 -5.91 -20.13 18.06
N LYS A 129 -5.44 -20.00 16.80
CA LYS A 129 -5.84 -18.97 15.83
C LYS A 129 -5.55 -17.51 16.24
N ALA A 130 -4.82 -17.30 17.32
CA ALA A 130 -4.34 -15.98 17.71
C ALA A 130 -3.39 -15.40 16.64
N PHE A 131 -3.40 -14.08 16.53
CA PHE A 131 -2.51 -13.31 15.66
C PHE A 131 -1.39 -12.66 16.47
N ALA A 132 -0.16 -12.69 15.98
CA ALA A 132 0.99 -11.99 16.55
C ALA A 132 2.04 -11.67 15.48
N SER A 133 2.85 -10.63 15.71
CA SER A 133 3.99 -10.30 14.86
C SER A 133 5.22 -11.14 15.26
N MET A 134 5.42 -12.28 14.59
CA MET A 134 6.45 -13.26 14.97
C MET A 134 7.62 -13.36 13.99
N PHE A 135 7.47 -12.82 12.78
CA PHE A 135 8.47 -12.97 11.73
C PHE A 135 9.01 -11.63 11.25
N LYS A 136 10.23 -11.63 10.69
CA LYS A 136 10.73 -10.50 9.90
C LYS A 136 9.87 -10.31 8.64
N PRO A 137 9.64 -9.08 8.16
CA PRO A 137 8.94 -8.87 6.90
C PRO A 137 9.62 -9.62 5.74
N VAL A 138 8.83 -10.17 4.82
CA VAL A 138 9.35 -10.73 3.57
C VAL A 138 9.37 -9.61 2.56
N HIS A 139 10.57 -9.17 2.19
CA HIS A 139 10.76 -8.19 1.13
C HIS A 139 10.81 -8.92 -0.20
N ALA A 140 9.92 -8.55 -1.13
CA ALA A 140 9.97 -9.07 -2.49
C ALA A 140 11.25 -8.53 -3.16
N LEU A 141 12.24 -9.41 -3.37
CA LEU A 141 13.50 -9.04 -4.00
C LEU A 141 13.36 -8.78 -5.50
N CYS A 142 12.29 -9.24 -6.15
CA CYS A 142 12.16 -9.18 -7.61
C CYS A 142 11.40 -7.94 -8.13
N SER A 143 11.05 -6.97 -7.28
CA SER A 143 10.33 -5.77 -7.75
C SER A 143 11.14 -4.93 -8.74
N TYR A 144 12.47 -5.03 -8.74
CA TYR A 144 13.31 -4.35 -9.74
C TYR A 144 13.23 -4.97 -11.14
N LYS A 145 12.81 -6.25 -11.26
CA LYS A 145 12.60 -6.92 -12.55
C LYS A 145 11.19 -6.71 -13.10
N ALA A 146 10.31 -6.04 -12.34
CA ALA A 146 8.94 -5.77 -12.78
C ALA A 146 8.86 -4.71 -13.88
N GLY A 147 9.99 -4.06 -14.21
CA GLY A 147 10.04 -2.93 -15.15
C GLY A 147 9.54 -1.63 -14.51
N PRO A 148 9.62 -0.50 -15.24
CA PRO A 148 9.08 0.77 -14.80
C PRO A 148 7.56 0.72 -14.76
N SER A 149 6.96 1.41 -13.79
CA SER A 149 5.51 1.61 -13.76
C SER A 149 5.11 2.73 -14.72
N ILE A 150 3.83 2.77 -15.16
CA ILE A 150 3.29 3.90 -15.95
C ILE A 150 3.50 5.21 -15.19
N HIS A 151 3.28 5.21 -13.87
CA HIS A 151 3.55 6.37 -13.04
C HIS A 151 5.01 6.84 -13.10
N ASP A 152 5.99 5.91 -13.02
CA ASP A 152 7.41 6.27 -13.14
C ASP A 152 7.74 6.82 -14.55
N LEU A 153 7.12 6.28 -15.61
CA LEU A 153 7.26 6.77 -16.98
C LEU A 153 6.71 8.19 -17.11
N THR A 154 5.47 8.45 -16.68
CA THR A 154 4.84 9.78 -16.74
C THR A 154 5.68 10.83 -16.04
N LEU A 155 6.08 10.57 -14.79
CA LEU A 155 6.89 11.55 -14.04
C LEU A 155 8.28 11.74 -14.65
N ALA A 156 8.89 10.69 -15.21
CA ALA A 156 10.16 10.84 -15.90
C ALA A 156 10.04 11.68 -17.18
N ALA A 157 8.97 11.50 -17.97
CA ALA A 157 8.68 12.30 -19.15
C ALA A 157 8.43 13.79 -18.83
N GLU A 158 7.99 14.09 -17.61
CA GLU A 158 7.84 15.46 -17.09
C GLU A 158 9.14 16.00 -16.45
N GLY A 159 10.23 15.24 -16.47
CA GLY A 159 11.54 15.66 -15.97
C GLY A 159 11.75 15.48 -14.47
N ALA A 160 10.85 14.79 -13.76
CA ALA A 160 10.90 14.64 -12.30
C ALA A 160 12.05 13.76 -11.77
N LEU A 161 12.92 13.24 -12.65
CA LEU A 161 14.12 12.51 -12.27
C LEU A 161 15.24 13.43 -11.74
N ARG A 162 15.19 14.73 -12.08
CA ARG A 162 16.14 15.72 -11.58
C ARG A 162 15.94 16.04 -10.10
N PRO A 163 16.95 16.59 -9.41
CA PRO A 163 16.80 17.06 -8.04
C PRO A 163 15.69 18.11 -7.91
N ALA A 164 14.83 17.96 -6.89
CA ALA A 164 13.82 18.97 -6.59
C ALA A 164 14.46 20.26 -6.07
N SER A 165 13.78 21.38 -6.29
CA SER A 165 14.22 22.67 -5.74
C SER A 165 14.29 22.62 -4.21
N PRO A 166 15.10 23.47 -3.55
CA PRO A 166 15.25 23.45 -2.10
C PRO A 166 13.93 23.53 -1.33
N ALA A 167 12.92 24.19 -1.90
CA ALA A 167 11.58 24.31 -1.32
C ALA A 167 10.80 22.98 -1.24
N TYR A 168 11.10 22.03 -2.13
CA TYR A 168 10.41 20.74 -2.25
C TYR A 168 11.34 19.54 -2.01
N HIS A 169 12.57 19.79 -1.53
CA HIS A 169 13.59 18.77 -1.32
C HIS A 169 13.21 17.81 -0.18
N SER A 170 13.15 16.51 -0.49
CA SER A 170 13.03 15.45 0.52
C SER A 170 13.92 14.24 0.19
N LYS A 171 14.44 13.57 1.23
CA LYS A 171 15.27 12.37 1.06
C LYS A 171 14.53 11.25 0.33
N ASP A 172 13.22 11.13 0.57
CA ASP A 172 12.39 10.11 -0.05
C ASP A 172 12.17 10.39 -1.54
N LEU A 173 11.99 11.65 -1.92
CA LEU A 173 11.84 12.03 -3.33
C LEU A 173 13.13 11.79 -4.12
N ASN A 174 14.30 12.16 -3.60
CA ASN A 174 15.59 11.87 -4.26
C ASN A 174 15.83 10.36 -4.39
N LYS A 175 15.48 9.59 -3.35
CA LYS A 175 15.59 8.13 -3.38
C LYS A 175 14.65 7.52 -4.41
N TRP A 176 13.44 8.04 -4.53
CA TRP A 176 12.48 7.63 -5.55
C TRP A 176 13.00 7.98 -6.94
N ALA A 177 13.39 9.23 -7.21
CA ALA A 177 13.88 9.69 -8.51
C ALA A 177 15.06 8.83 -9.00
N ARG A 178 16.06 8.61 -8.13
CA ARG A 178 17.20 7.75 -8.47
C ARG A 178 16.80 6.30 -8.73
N LYS A 179 15.85 5.76 -7.97
CA LYS A 179 15.35 4.40 -8.20
C LYS A 179 14.63 4.32 -9.55
N SER A 180 13.78 5.28 -9.88
CA SER A 180 13.01 5.32 -11.12
C SER A 180 13.92 5.47 -12.34
N GLU A 181 14.92 6.35 -12.27
CA GLU A 181 15.96 6.48 -13.30
C GLU A 181 16.66 5.14 -13.58
N LEU A 182 17.11 4.44 -12.53
CA LEU A 182 17.76 3.14 -12.66
C LEU A 182 16.85 2.06 -13.25
N LEU A 183 15.56 2.07 -12.92
CA LEU A 183 14.59 1.12 -13.46
C LEU A 183 14.31 1.38 -14.95
N LEU A 184 14.19 2.64 -15.34
CA LEU A 184 13.98 3.06 -16.73
C LEU A 184 15.19 2.69 -17.59
N ARG A 185 16.42 3.00 -17.12
CA ARG A 185 17.65 2.59 -17.80
C ARG A 185 17.78 1.06 -17.89
N LEU A 186 17.43 0.33 -16.82
CA LEU A 186 17.44 -1.14 -16.84
C LEU A 186 16.43 -1.72 -17.85
N ALA A 187 15.32 -1.04 -18.08
CA ALA A 187 14.31 -1.42 -19.07
C ALA A 187 14.68 -1.01 -20.51
N GLY A 188 15.80 -0.31 -20.71
CA GLY A 188 16.28 0.13 -22.02
C GLY A 188 15.75 1.48 -22.48
N VAL A 189 15.21 2.30 -21.58
CA VAL A 189 14.87 3.70 -21.90
C VAL A 189 16.15 4.50 -22.03
N ASP A 190 16.36 5.11 -23.20
CA ASP A 190 17.53 5.93 -23.50
C ASP A 190 17.40 7.35 -22.91
N LEU A 191 17.41 7.42 -21.57
CA LEU A 191 17.27 8.69 -20.85
C LEU A 191 18.52 9.58 -21.01
N PRO A 192 18.35 10.90 -21.19
CA PRO A 192 19.47 11.84 -21.17
C PRO A 192 20.21 11.84 -19.82
N GLU A 193 21.38 12.46 -19.76
CA GLU A 193 22.10 12.64 -18.50
C GLU A 193 21.31 13.56 -17.57
N THR A 194 21.05 13.11 -16.34
CA THR A 194 20.26 13.87 -15.38
C THR A 194 21.08 15.04 -14.82
N PRO A 195 20.61 16.30 -14.95
CA PRO A 195 21.30 17.44 -14.37
C PRO A 195 21.37 17.35 -12.84
N ASP A 196 22.50 17.76 -12.26
CA ASP A 196 22.69 17.84 -10.81
C ASP A 196 21.94 19.01 -10.15
N THR A 197 21.31 19.87 -10.95
CA THR A 197 20.62 21.08 -10.48
C THR A 197 19.11 21.03 -10.73
N PRO A 198 18.30 21.63 -9.84
CA PRO A 198 16.87 21.80 -10.06
C PRO A 198 16.55 22.67 -11.28
N SER A 199 15.30 22.60 -11.77
CA SER A 199 14.89 23.42 -12.91
C SER A 199 14.92 24.89 -12.53
N GLN A 200 15.31 25.71 -13.49
CA GLN A 200 15.22 27.15 -13.37
C GLN A 200 13.81 27.65 -13.73
N LEU A 201 12.99 26.79 -14.36
CA LEU A 201 11.60 27.07 -14.66
C LEU A 201 10.73 26.95 -13.40
N ASP A 202 9.75 27.84 -13.28
CA ASP A 202 8.69 27.75 -12.29
C ASP A 202 7.58 26.79 -12.77
N ILE A 203 6.70 26.39 -11.86
CA ILE A 203 5.61 25.43 -12.10
C ILE A 203 4.60 25.87 -13.17
N PHE A 204 4.59 27.15 -13.54
CA PHE A 204 3.70 27.74 -14.53
C PHE A 204 4.36 27.98 -15.88
N ASP A 205 5.69 27.81 -15.96
CA ASP A 205 6.41 27.98 -17.22
C ASP A 205 6.15 26.81 -18.17
N ASP A 206 6.27 27.06 -19.47
CA ASP A 206 6.09 26.00 -20.47
C ASP A 206 7.16 24.91 -20.29
N PRO A 207 6.77 23.65 -20.01
CA PRO A 207 7.73 22.57 -19.78
C PRO A 207 8.59 22.26 -21.01
N ASN A 208 8.20 22.70 -22.20
CA ASN A 208 8.99 22.56 -23.43
C ASN A 208 10.18 23.53 -23.51
N LEU A 209 10.27 24.51 -22.60
CA LEU A 209 11.43 25.40 -22.49
C LEU A 209 12.63 24.74 -21.82
N ASP A 210 12.43 23.59 -21.15
CA ASP A 210 13.51 22.84 -20.51
C ASP A 210 14.00 21.72 -21.46
N PRO A 211 15.22 21.82 -22.01
CA PRO A 211 15.74 20.81 -22.94
C PRO A 211 15.77 19.41 -22.33
N TYR A 212 16.04 19.30 -21.03
CA TYR A 212 16.07 18.02 -20.34
C TYR A 212 14.68 17.37 -20.30
N ASN A 213 13.64 18.16 -20.05
CA ASN A 213 12.26 17.64 -20.02
C ASN A 213 11.83 17.16 -21.41
N VAL A 214 12.18 17.90 -22.47
CA VAL A 214 11.89 17.53 -23.86
C VAL A 214 12.61 16.22 -24.23
N GLU A 215 13.88 16.08 -23.91
CA GLU A 215 14.65 14.86 -24.18
C GLU A 215 14.13 13.65 -23.37
N CYS A 216 13.81 13.85 -22.09
CA CYS A 216 13.19 12.81 -21.26
C CYS A 216 11.85 12.37 -21.84
N ARG A 217 10.98 13.32 -22.21
CA ARG A 217 9.68 13.02 -22.83
C ARG A 217 9.86 12.21 -24.09
N ARG A 218 10.76 12.62 -24.99
CA ARG A 218 11.08 11.90 -26.23
C ARG A 218 11.53 10.47 -25.98
N ALA A 219 12.48 10.27 -25.06
CA ALA A 219 13.01 8.95 -24.74
C ALA A 219 11.92 8.03 -24.15
N VAL A 220 11.15 8.55 -23.19
CA VAL A 220 10.08 7.79 -22.52
C VAL A 220 8.94 7.47 -23.48
N VAL A 221 8.45 8.45 -24.26
CA VAL A 221 7.36 8.25 -25.23
C VAL A 221 7.76 7.24 -26.29
N SER A 222 8.98 7.33 -26.84
CA SER A 222 9.46 6.40 -27.86
C SER A 222 9.48 4.96 -27.32
N TRP A 223 10.06 4.76 -26.13
CA TRP A 223 10.08 3.45 -25.49
C TRP A 223 8.68 2.95 -25.10
N TYR A 224 7.81 3.84 -24.60
CA TYR A 224 6.43 3.48 -24.22
C TYR A 224 5.63 2.98 -25.42
N VAL A 225 5.71 3.66 -26.57
CA VAL A 225 4.99 3.26 -27.79
C VAL A 225 5.42 1.86 -28.23
N GLU A 226 6.71 1.55 -28.16
CA GLU A 226 7.25 0.21 -28.49
C GLU A 226 6.82 -0.88 -27.50
N ASN A 227 6.62 -0.53 -26.23
CA ASN A 227 6.33 -1.47 -25.14
C ASN A 227 4.87 -1.41 -24.65
N ARG A 228 4.01 -0.66 -25.35
CA ARG A 228 2.66 -0.29 -24.93
C ARG A 228 1.77 -1.49 -24.62
N GLU A 229 1.84 -2.53 -25.45
CA GLU A 229 1.04 -3.75 -25.28
C GLU A 229 1.45 -4.55 -24.04
N ALA A 230 2.74 -4.58 -23.72
CA ALA A 230 3.25 -5.29 -22.54
C ALA A 230 2.88 -4.56 -21.23
N LEU A 231 2.69 -3.24 -21.29
CA LEU A 231 2.30 -2.39 -20.16
C LEU A 231 0.79 -2.25 -20.00
N ALA A 232 0.01 -2.67 -21.00
CA ALA A 232 -1.44 -2.64 -20.95
C ALA A 232 -1.94 -3.54 -19.80
N LYS A 233 -2.27 -2.91 -18.67
CA LYS A 233 -2.82 -3.61 -17.52
C LYS A 233 -4.22 -4.10 -17.87
N THR A 234 -4.55 -5.35 -17.52
CA THR A 234 -5.95 -5.78 -17.47
C THR A 234 -6.67 -4.93 -16.41
N PRO A 235 -7.80 -4.27 -16.72
CA PRO A 235 -8.44 -3.37 -15.76
C PRO A 235 -8.73 -4.12 -14.46
N GLY A 236 -8.13 -3.64 -13.36
CA GLY A 236 -8.35 -4.18 -12.02
C GLY A 236 -9.81 -4.03 -11.59
N LYS A 237 -10.28 -4.82 -10.62
CA LYS A 237 -11.61 -4.62 -10.05
C LYS A 237 -11.64 -3.31 -9.24
N MET A 238 -12.70 -2.51 -9.42
CA MET A 238 -12.99 -1.30 -8.61
C MET A 238 -11.90 -0.20 -8.71
N MET A 239 -11.63 0.52 -7.61
CA MET A 239 -10.79 1.73 -7.52
C MET A 239 -9.38 1.57 -8.10
N GLN A 240 -8.76 0.40 -7.98
CA GLN A 240 -7.42 0.15 -8.53
C GLN A 240 -7.44 0.30 -10.07
N GLY A 241 -8.45 -0.27 -10.73
CA GLY A 241 -8.61 -0.15 -12.18
C GLY A 241 -8.90 1.27 -12.65
N PHE A 242 -9.56 2.08 -11.82
CA PHE A 242 -9.79 3.50 -12.11
C PHE A 242 -8.47 4.29 -12.14
N PHE A 243 -7.62 4.15 -11.11
CA PHE A 243 -6.31 4.82 -11.09
C PHE A 243 -5.39 4.33 -12.19
N ASP A 244 -5.35 3.02 -12.46
CA ASP A 244 -4.58 2.46 -13.58
C ASP A 244 -5.00 3.07 -14.93
N THR A 245 -6.30 3.32 -15.12
CA THR A 245 -6.84 3.95 -16.33
C THR A 245 -6.45 5.43 -16.44
N LEU A 246 -6.44 6.16 -15.32
CA LEU A 246 -6.01 7.56 -15.29
C LEU A 246 -4.52 7.73 -15.59
N GLU A 247 -3.68 6.87 -15.02
CA GLU A 247 -2.25 6.85 -15.28
C GLU A 247 -1.99 6.55 -16.76
N GLN A 248 -2.66 5.52 -17.31
CA GLN A 248 -2.52 5.18 -18.72
C GLN A 248 -2.95 6.35 -19.62
N ARG A 249 -4.10 6.98 -19.34
CA ARG A 249 -4.57 8.16 -20.09
C ARG A 249 -3.58 9.33 -20.02
N SER A 250 -2.93 9.54 -18.88
CA SER A 250 -1.92 10.60 -18.74
C SER A 250 -0.72 10.34 -19.63
N MET A 251 -0.27 9.08 -19.73
CA MET A 251 0.80 8.71 -20.65
C MET A 251 0.38 8.85 -22.12
N GLU A 252 -0.85 8.46 -22.47
CA GLU A 252 -1.37 8.66 -23.84
C GLU A 252 -1.43 10.13 -24.23
N ARG A 253 -1.81 11.02 -23.31
CA ARG A 253 -1.77 12.47 -23.55
C ARG A 253 -0.36 12.95 -23.88
N LEU A 254 0.67 12.46 -23.18
CA LEU A 254 2.07 12.81 -23.49
C LEU A 254 2.51 12.29 -24.86
N VAL A 255 1.97 11.16 -25.33
CA VAL A 255 2.20 10.65 -26.69
C VAL A 255 1.59 11.61 -27.72
N GLU A 256 0.35 12.05 -27.51
CA GLU A 256 -0.33 13.03 -28.36
C GLU A 256 0.44 14.37 -28.41
N GLU A 257 0.81 14.91 -27.25
CA GLU A 257 1.57 16.16 -27.15
C GLU A 257 2.94 16.10 -27.85
N GLU A 258 3.66 14.97 -27.77
CA GLU A 258 4.94 14.79 -28.46
C GLU A 258 4.76 14.68 -29.99
N GLN A 259 3.67 14.05 -30.45
CA GLN A 259 3.35 13.97 -31.89
C GLN A 259 3.01 15.36 -32.46
N ASP A 260 2.20 16.14 -31.73
CA ASP A 260 1.85 17.50 -32.11
C ASP A 260 3.10 18.40 -32.12
N TYR A 261 3.95 18.32 -31.10
CA TYR A 261 5.19 19.09 -31.02
C TYR A 261 6.14 18.81 -32.20
N ARG A 262 6.31 17.54 -32.58
CA ARG A 262 7.12 17.17 -33.76
C ARG A 262 6.53 17.72 -35.06
N THR A 263 5.22 17.70 -35.21
CA THR A 263 4.54 18.24 -36.39
C THR A 263 4.80 19.74 -36.54
N VAL A 264 4.68 20.49 -35.44
CA VAL A 264 4.98 21.94 -35.41
C VAL A 264 6.44 22.26 -35.72
N GLN A 265 7.40 21.48 -35.21
CA GLN A 265 8.83 21.69 -35.51
C GLN A 265 9.18 21.42 -36.98
N VAL A 266 8.51 20.48 -37.64
CA VAL A 266 8.73 20.18 -39.06
C VAL A 266 8.13 21.25 -39.97
N GLU A 267 7.03 21.88 -39.55
CA GLU A 267 6.35 22.94 -40.31
C GLU A 267 6.96 24.34 -40.17
N THR A 268 7.87 24.55 -39.22
CA THR A 268 8.59 25.82 -39.04
C THR A 268 9.91 25.77 -39.83
N PRO A 269 10.06 26.47 -40.98
CA PRO A 269 11.33 26.47 -41.69
C PRO A 269 12.39 27.12 -40.81
N GLN A 270 13.54 26.47 -40.66
CA GLN A 270 14.73 27.10 -40.08
C GLN A 270 15.04 28.33 -40.93
N GLY A 271 14.74 29.52 -40.39
CA GLY A 271 15.02 30.78 -41.06
C GLY A 271 16.52 30.88 -41.32
N ASP A 272 16.89 31.12 -42.58
CA ASP A 272 18.26 31.38 -42.98
C ASP A 272 18.82 32.54 -42.14
N PRO A 273 20.07 32.45 -41.65
CA PRO A 273 20.68 33.53 -40.90
C PRO A 273 20.95 34.72 -41.83
N ILE A 274 20.46 35.90 -41.44
CA ILE A 274 20.84 37.21 -42.00
C ILE A 274 22.09 37.71 -41.29
#